data_AF-A0A535L2J0-F1
#
_entry.id   AF-A0A535L2J0-F1
#
_cell.length_a   1.000
_cell.length_b   1.000
_cell.length_c   1.000
_cell.angle_alpha   90.00
_cell.angle_beta   90.00
_cell.angle_gamma   90.00
#
_symmetry.space_group_name_H-M   'P 1'
#
loop_
_entity.id
_entity.type
_entity.pdbx_description
1 polymer ?
#
loop_
_entity_poly.entity_id
_entity_poly.type
_entity_poly.pdbx_seq_one_letter_code
_entity_poly.pdbx_strand_id
1 'polypeptide(L)'
;MDSNRKRGVTLSKARAELVRLDAVAMDEDDEILPDFEAEVDDGRRVWVTAVLERTAVVEPAPGEPKVLVNRHRLLVDPQQLRVRHLASKEAARRGREAARQLRLQEHNPAA
;
A
#
# COMPACT_ATOMS: atom_id res chain seq x y z
N MET A 1 -23.81 29.47 -0.97
CA MET A 1 -23.32 28.50 -1.99
C MET A 1 -21.84 28.73 -2.09
N ASP A 2 -21.10 28.13 -1.17
CA ASP A 2 -19.73 28.56 -0.86
C ASP A 2 -18.79 27.49 -1.39
N SER A 3 -18.42 27.66 -2.65
CA SER A 3 -17.50 26.77 -3.36
C SER A 3 -16.08 26.98 -2.85
N ASN A 4 -15.68 26.19 -1.85
CA ASN A 4 -14.31 26.20 -1.32
C ASN A 4 -13.37 25.45 -2.28
N ARG A 5 -13.02 26.09 -3.41
CA ARG A 5 -12.05 25.57 -4.39
C ARG A 5 -10.65 26.04 -3.97
N LYS A 6 -9.95 25.25 -3.15
CA LYS A 6 -8.49 25.42 -2.97
C LYS A 6 -7.77 25.03 -4.26
N ARG A 7 -7.49 26.02 -5.09
CA ARG A 7 -6.47 25.97 -6.14
C ARG A 7 -5.11 26.26 -5.51
N GLY A 8 -4.11 25.48 -5.91
CA GLY A 8 -2.71 25.88 -5.86
C GLY A 8 -1.90 25.25 -4.75
N VAL A 9 -1.27 24.12 -5.05
CA VAL A 9 0.10 23.86 -4.60
C VAL A 9 0.88 23.27 -5.78
N THR A 10 1.39 24.17 -6.64
CA THR A 10 2.63 23.92 -7.36
C THR A 10 3.76 24.09 -6.35
N LEU A 11 4.22 23.00 -5.75
CA LEU A 11 5.57 22.94 -5.23
C LEU A 11 6.36 22.01 -6.12
N SER A 12 7.35 22.59 -6.79
CA SER A 12 8.58 21.92 -7.18
C SER A 12 9.21 21.29 -5.92
N LYS A 13 8.66 20.17 -5.46
CA LYS A 13 9.34 19.24 -4.56
C LYS A 13 10.57 18.80 -5.34
N ALA A 14 11.75 18.96 -4.75
CA ALA A 14 12.99 18.36 -5.24
C ALA A 14 12.64 17.00 -5.88
N ARG A 15 13.05 16.75 -7.13
CA ARG A 15 12.72 15.53 -7.89
C ARG A 15 12.86 14.32 -6.95
N ALA A 16 11.77 13.96 -6.30
CA ALA A 16 11.73 12.77 -5.48
C ALA A 16 11.84 11.67 -6.52
N GLU A 17 12.87 10.84 -6.40
CA GLU A 17 13.00 9.69 -7.29
C GLU A 17 11.74 8.86 -7.10
N LEU A 18 10.82 8.98 -8.05
CA LEU A 18 9.57 8.21 -8.02
C LEU A 18 9.95 6.75 -8.15
N VAL A 19 9.42 5.92 -7.26
CA VAL A 19 9.65 4.49 -7.27
C VAL A 19 8.42 3.78 -7.79
N ARG A 20 8.58 2.59 -8.36
CA ARG A 20 7.43 1.78 -8.73
C ARG A 20 6.72 1.27 -7.48
N LEU A 21 5.38 1.28 -7.47
CA LEU A 21 4.57 0.91 -6.31
C LEU A 21 4.73 -0.58 -5.90
N ASP A 22 5.16 -1.45 -6.83
CA ASP A 22 5.52 -2.85 -6.53
C ASP A 22 6.91 -3.00 -5.89
N ALA A 23 7.80 -2.02 -6.05
CA ALA A 23 9.15 -2.05 -5.50
C ALA A 23 9.22 -1.50 -4.07
N VAL A 24 8.12 -0.97 -3.55
CA VAL A 24 8.01 -0.52 -2.16
C VAL A 24 8.10 -1.76 -1.26
N ALA A 25 9.17 -1.84 -0.47
CA ALA A 25 9.36 -2.92 0.50
C ALA A 25 8.24 -2.87 1.56
N MET A 26 7.63 -4.03 1.80
CA MET A 26 6.52 -4.21 2.75
C MET A 26 6.68 -5.56 3.44
N ASP A 27 6.32 -5.63 4.73
CA ASP A 27 6.17 -6.90 5.40
C ASP A 27 4.87 -7.60 4.96
N GLU A 28 4.77 -8.93 5.15
CA GLU A 28 3.60 -9.75 4.76
C GLU A 28 2.28 -9.26 5.39
N ASP A 29 2.40 -8.60 6.54
CA ASP A 29 1.30 -8.09 7.35
C ASP A 29 1.07 -6.58 7.16
N ASP A 30 1.78 -5.93 6.24
CA ASP A 30 1.63 -4.51 5.97
C ASP A 30 0.65 -4.23 4.81
N GLU A 31 -0.07 -3.12 4.92
CA GLU A 31 -0.93 -2.58 3.87
C GLU A 31 -0.60 -1.12 3.58
N ILE A 32 -0.51 -0.76 2.29
CA ILE A 32 -0.42 0.65 1.87
C ILE A 32 -1.82 1.24 1.95
N LEU A 33 -1.96 2.33 2.69
CA LEU A 33 -3.20 3.06 2.81
C LEU A 33 -3.48 3.88 1.54
N PRO A 34 -4.75 4.05 1.16
CA PRO A 34 -5.13 4.87 0.00
C PRO A 34 -4.95 6.37 0.28
N ASP A 35 -5.44 7.20 -0.65
CA ASP A 35 -5.47 8.67 -0.61
C ASP A 35 -4.10 9.32 -0.82
N PHE A 36 -3.42 8.91 -1.89
CA PHE A 36 -2.17 9.50 -2.34
C PHE A 36 -2.14 9.63 -3.86
N GLU A 37 -1.25 10.50 -4.35
CA GLU A 37 -1.04 10.72 -5.77
C GLU A 37 0.00 9.74 -6.34
N ALA A 38 -0.26 9.29 -7.57
CA ALA A 38 0.68 8.48 -8.34
C ALA A 38 0.76 8.97 -9.79
N GLU A 39 1.79 8.54 -10.50
CA GLU A 39 1.97 8.74 -11.92
C GLU A 39 1.93 7.38 -12.63
N VAL A 40 1.15 7.28 -13.70
CA VAL A 40 1.17 6.12 -14.60
C VAL A 40 2.41 6.21 -15.48
N ASP A 41 2.96 5.07 -15.91
CA ASP A 41 4.15 4.99 -16.80
C ASP A 41 4.13 5.89 -18.06
N ASP A 42 2.95 6.28 -18.54
CA ASP A 42 2.74 7.22 -19.63
C ASP A 42 2.73 8.71 -19.21
N GLY A 43 3.07 9.01 -17.95
CA GLY A 43 3.18 10.37 -17.39
C GLY A 43 1.87 10.93 -16.84
N ARG A 44 0.76 10.19 -16.88
CA ARG A 44 -0.53 10.67 -16.36
C ARG A 44 -0.58 10.62 -14.84
N ARG A 45 -0.91 11.74 -14.20
CA ARG A 45 -1.16 11.82 -12.76
C ARG A 45 -2.54 11.29 -12.43
N VAL A 46 -2.62 10.46 -11.39
CA VAL A 46 -3.85 9.80 -10.93
C VAL A 46 -3.92 9.80 -9.41
N TRP A 47 -5.14 9.67 -8.87
CA TRP A 47 -5.35 9.52 -7.43
C TRP A 47 -5.57 8.06 -7.06
N VAL A 48 -4.79 7.52 -6.13
CA VAL A 48 -4.93 6.13 -5.67
C VAL A 48 -5.96 6.07 -4.55
N THR A 49 -7.01 5.27 -4.77
CA THR A 49 -8.15 5.13 -3.86
C THR A 49 -8.22 3.77 -3.17
N ALA A 50 -7.48 2.79 -3.66
CA ALA A 50 -7.24 1.51 -2.99
C ALA A 50 -5.96 0.86 -3.54
N VAL A 51 -5.20 0.19 -2.66
CA VAL A 51 -4.05 -0.62 -3.06
C VAL A 51 -4.38 -2.08 -2.79
N LEU A 52 -4.23 -2.92 -3.82
CA LEU A 52 -4.42 -4.36 -3.76
C LEU A 52 -3.06 -5.05 -3.91
N GLU A 53 -3.05 -6.38 -3.89
CA GLU A 53 -1.81 -7.16 -3.98
C GLU A 53 -1.01 -6.87 -5.26
N ARG A 54 -1.69 -6.87 -6.43
CA ARG A 54 -1.04 -6.71 -7.76
C ARG A 54 -1.48 -5.45 -8.50
N THR A 55 -2.56 -4.83 -8.06
CA THR A 55 -3.19 -3.69 -8.73
C THR A 55 -3.51 -2.59 -7.72
N ALA A 56 -3.87 -1.43 -8.23
CA ALA A 56 -4.45 -0.35 -7.46
C ALA A 56 -5.68 0.19 -8.19
N VAL A 57 -6.66 0.65 -7.43
CA VAL A 57 -7.82 1.37 -7.96
C VAL A 57 -7.45 2.85 -8.01
N VAL A 58 -7.45 3.42 -9.21
CA VAL A 58 -7.10 4.82 -9.42
C VAL A 58 -8.27 5.60 -9.99
N GLU A 59 -8.35 6.87 -9.60
CA GLU A 59 -9.26 7.87 -10.15
C GLU A 59 -8.44 8.85 -10.99
N PRO A 60 -8.58 8.85 -12.33
CA PRO A 60 -7.73 9.69 -13.20
C PRO A 60 -7.95 11.18 -12.98
N ALA A 61 -9.20 11.59 -12.77
CA ALA A 61 -9.59 12.92 -12.34
C ALA A 61 -10.86 12.84 -11.49
N PRO A 62 -11.15 13.86 -10.66
CA PRO A 62 -12.33 13.86 -9.80
C PRO A 62 -13.62 13.64 -10.59
N GLY A 63 -14.36 12.58 -10.25
CA GLY A 63 -15.61 12.22 -10.91
C GLY A 63 -15.46 11.40 -12.19
N GLU A 64 -14.24 11.12 -12.64
CA GLU A 64 -14.01 10.15 -13.71
C GLU A 64 -14.14 8.71 -13.18
N PRO A 65 -14.51 7.75 -14.04
CA PRO A 65 -14.60 6.34 -13.65
C PRO A 65 -13.28 5.82 -13.07
N LYS A 66 -13.38 5.14 -11.93
CA LYS A 66 -12.23 4.46 -11.32
C LYS A 66 -11.78 3.30 -12.20
N VAL A 67 -10.48 3.13 -12.36
CA VAL A 67 -9.88 2.08 -13.18
C VAL A 67 -8.84 1.30 -12.39
N LEU A 68 -8.66 0.02 -12.75
CA LEU A 68 -7.62 -0.82 -12.17
C LEU A 68 -6.33 -0.65 -12.96
N VAL A 69 -5.25 -0.33 -12.26
CA VAL A 69 -3.91 -0.23 -12.85
C VAL A 69 -2.98 -1.20 -12.13
N ASN A 70 -2.11 -1.87 -12.89
CA ASN A 70 -1.11 -2.75 -12.32
C ASN A 70 -0.07 -1.94 -11.53
N ARG A 71 0.32 -2.40 -10.34
CA ARG A 71 1.29 -1.71 -9.47
C ARG A 71 2.63 -1.43 -10.15
N HIS A 72 3.08 -2.32 -11.04
CA HIS A 72 4.32 -2.13 -11.81
C HIS A 72 4.31 -0.89 -12.72
N ARG A 73 3.11 -0.37 -13.04
CA ARG A 73 2.90 0.79 -13.91
C ARG A 73 2.69 2.09 -13.14
N LEU A 74 2.69 2.04 -11.80
CA LEU A 74 2.47 3.20 -10.95
C LEU A 74 3.78 3.65 -10.31
N LEU A 75 4.14 4.89 -10.55
CA LEU A 75 5.26 5.62 -9.98
C LEU A 75 4.74 6.48 -8.83
N VAL A 76 5.38 6.39 -7.66
CA VAL A 76 4.91 7.02 -6.42
C VAL A 76 6.06 7.70 -5.68
N ASP A 77 5.75 8.77 -4.95
CA ASP A 77 6.66 9.37 -3.97
C ASP A 77 6.61 8.53 -2.69
N PRO A 78 7.68 7.79 -2.33
CA PRO A 78 7.66 6.91 -1.16
C PRO A 78 7.45 7.70 0.15
N GLN A 79 7.76 9.00 0.18
CA GLN A 79 7.54 9.84 1.35
C GLN A 79 6.06 10.19 1.59
N GLN A 80 5.20 9.95 0.59
CA GLN A 80 3.75 10.18 0.69
C GLN A 80 2.98 8.90 1.03
N LEU A 81 3.63 7.74 0.96
CA LEU A 81 2.99 6.48 1.27
C LEU A 81 2.81 6.33 2.78
N ARG A 82 1.60 5.92 3.16
CA ARG A 82 1.28 5.56 4.53
C ARG A 82 1.10 4.05 4.59
N VAL A 83 1.76 3.40 5.54
CA VAL A 83 1.69 1.95 5.73
C VAL A 83 1.04 1.65 7.08
N ARG A 84 0.18 0.64 7.10
CA ARG A 84 -0.47 0.12 8.32
C ARG A 84 -0.14 -1.35 8.47
N HIS A 85 0.27 -1.74 9.67
CA HIS A 85 0.48 -3.12 10.05
C HIS A 85 -0.83 -3.80 10.52
N LEU A 86 -1.10 -5.01 10.05
CA LEU A 86 -2.28 -5.81 10.40
C LEU A 86 -1.98 -6.77 11.56
N ALA A 87 -2.21 -6.32 12.79
CA ALA A 87 -2.00 -7.11 14.01
C ALA A 87 -2.72 -8.49 14.03
N SER A 88 -3.85 -8.63 13.32
CA SER A 88 -4.65 -9.87 13.32
C SER A 88 -3.95 -11.07 12.69
N LYS A 89 -3.10 -10.85 11.68
CA LYS A 89 -2.33 -11.94 11.05
C LYS A 89 -1.16 -12.39 11.91
N GLU A 90 -0.49 -11.44 12.55
CA GLU A 90 0.64 -11.75 13.42
C GLU A 90 0.21 -12.51 14.69
N ALA A 91 -0.92 -12.14 15.31
CA ALA A 91 -1.48 -12.89 16.43
C ALA A 91 -1.83 -14.34 16.03
N ALA A 92 -2.42 -14.53 14.85
CA ALA A 92 -2.71 -15.85 14.31
C ALA A 92 -1.42 -16.64 13.98
N ARG A 93 -0.37 -15.98 13.46
CA ARG A 93 0.95 -16.59 13.24
C ARG A 93 1.55 -17.08 14.56
N ARG A 94 1.64 -16.20 15.57
CA ARG A 94 2.17 -16.54 16.89
C ARG A 94 1.40 -17.71 17.54
N GLY A 95 0.07 -17.70 17.45
CA GLY A 95 -0.75 -18.81 17.94
C GLY A 95 -0.43 -20.15 17.25
N ARG A 96 -0.23 -20.16 15.93
CA ARG A 96 0.17 -21.36 15.18
C ARG A 96 1.56 -21.85 15.55
N GLU A 97 2.51 -20.95 15.73
CA GLU A 97 3.88 -21.29 16.13
C GLU A 97 3.93 -21.86 17.55
N ALA A 98 3.24 -21.24 18.50
CA ALA A 98 3.11 -21.74 19.86
C ALA A 98 2.50 -23.16 19.89
N ALA A 99 1.43 -23.39 19.12
CA ALA A 99 0.81 -24.72 19.01
C ALA A 99 1.75 -25.77 18.38
N ARG A 100 2.61 -25.38 17.42
CA ARG A 100 3.63 -26.30 16.86
C ARG A 100 4.70 -26.66 17.89
N GLN A 101 5.19 -25.67 18.65
CA GLN A 101 6.17 -25.92 19.70
C GLN A 101 5.61 -26.82 20.79
N LEU A 102 4.35 -26.63 21.20
CA LEU A 102 3.70 -27.49 22.19
C LEU A 102 3.65 -28.95 21.72
N ARG A 103 3.24 -29.20 20.47
CA ARG A 103 3.21 -30.56 19.89
C ARG A 103 4.60 -31.18 19.79
N LEU A 104 5.64 -30.40 19.46
CA LEU A 104 7.01 -30.89 19.42
C LEU A 104 7.54 -31.26 20.82
N GLN A 105 7.09 -30.56 21.87
CA GLN A 105 7.40 -30.91 23.26
C GLN A 105 6.66 -32.19 23.69
N GLU A 106 5.38 -32.33 23.35
CA GLU A 106 4.58 -33.53 23.65
C GLU A 106 5.10 -34.79 22.93
N HIS A 107 5.71 -34.64 21.74
CA HIS A 107 6.24 -35.74 20.95
C HIS A 107 7.68 -36.13 21.28
N ASN A 108 8.29 -35.58 22.34
CA ASN A 108 9.61 -35.97 22.81
C ASN A 108 9.49 -37.02 23.95
N PRO A 109 9.63 -38.34 23.68
CA PRO A 109 9.34 -39.40 24.66
C PRO A 109 10.49 -39.64 25.65
N ALA A 110 11.28 -38.62 25.98
CA ALA A 110 12.40 -38.71 26.91
C ALA A 110 12.26 -37.70 28.05
N ALA A 111 11.36 -38.02 28.98
CA ALA A 111 11.36 -37.51 30.36
C ALA A 111 11.06 -38.70 31.29
#